data_AF-A0A3B9ALC9-F1
#
_entry.id   AF-A0A3B9ALC9-F1
#
_cell.length_a   1.000
_cell.length_b   1.000
_cell.length_c   1.000
_cell.angle_alpha   90.00
_cell.angle_beta   90.00
_cell.angle_gamma   90.00
#
_symmetry.space_group_name_H-M   'P 1'
#
loop_
_entity.id
_entity.type
_entity.pdbx_description
1 polymer ?
#
loop_
_entity_poly.entity_id
_entity_poly.type
_entity_poly.pdbx_seq_one_letter_code
_entity_poly.pdbx_strand_id
1 'polypeptide(L)' 'MKRILFLDRDGCLIQEPQPDQQVDSLEKLEFIPGVLFALARIVRELDFTLVMVTNQDGLGTSSFPEDTFWPAHQKML' A
#
# COMPACT_ATOMS: atom_id res chain seq x y z
N MET A 1 6.56 8.84 -24.54
CA MET A 1 7.05 7.95 -23.46
C MET A 1 5.99 7.89 -22.39
N LYS A 2 5.67 6.70 -21.87
CA LYS A 2 4.70 6.56 -20.77
C LYS A 2 5.39 6.97 -19.47
N ARG A 3 4.85 7.94 -18.73
CA ARG A 3 5.40 8.35 -17.43
C ARG A 3 4.89 7.42 -16.34
N ILE A 4 5.76 7.00 -15.44
CA ILE A 4 5.42 6.12 -14.33
C ILE A 4 5.58 6.90 -13.03
N LEU A 5 4.58 6.80 -12.14
CA LEU A 5 4.68 7.26 -10.76
C LEU A 5 4.81 6.02 -9.87
N PHE A 6 6.00 5.81 -9.32
CA PHE A 6 6.26 4.75 -8.36
C PHE A 6 5.79 5.20 -6.98
N LEU A 7 5.03 4.35 -6.30
CA LEU A 7 4.42 4.62 -5.01
C LEU A 7 4.84 3.55 -4.01
N ASP A 8 5.28 3.97 -2.83
CA ASP A 8 5.39 3.06 -1.70
C ASP A 8 4.00 2.68 -1.18
N ARG A 9 3.88 1.61 -0.39
CA ARG A 9 2.60 1.19 0.22
C ARG A 9 2.46 1.73 1.65
N ASP A 10 3.27 1.22 2.56
CA ASP A 10 3.17 1.52 3.99
C ASP A 10 3.83 2.87 4.27
N GLY A 11 3.16 3.75 5.00
CA GLY A 11 3.60 5.14 5.23
C GLY A 11 3.36 6.10 4.06
N CYS A 12 2.89 5.61 2.90
CA CYS A 12 2.55 6.44 1.73
C CYS A 12 1.08 6.33 1.32
N LEU A 13 0.60 5.10 1.06
CA LEU A 13 -0.80 4.83 0.72
C LEU A 13 -1.63 4.53 1.97
N ILE A 14 -1.05 3.73 2.85
CA ILE A 14 -1.69 3.31 4.10
C ILE A 14 -0.80 3.64 5.29
N GLN A 15 -1.38 3.72 6.47
CA GLN A 15 -0.65 3.96 7.70
C GLN A 15 0.31 2.80 7.96
N GLU A 16 1.57 3.10 8.26
CA GLU A 16 2.52 2.09 8.73
C GLU A 16 2.24 1.79 10.20
N PRO A 17 1.87 0.55 10.57
CA PRO A 17 1.54 0.20 11.94
C PRO A 17 2.79 0.12 12.81
N GLN A 18 2.64 0.39 14.10
CA GLN A 18 3.72 0.28 15.08
C GLN A 18 3.36 -0.76 16.14
N PRO A 19 4.32 -1.52 16.68
CA PRO A 19 5.76 -1.44 16.44
C PRO A 19 6.28 -2.37 15.32
N ASP A 20 5.45 -3.28 14.81
CA ASP A 20 5.88 -4.38 13.91
C ASP A 20 5.95 -3.98 12.42
N GLN A 21 5.34 -2.86 12.02
CA GLN A 21 5.29 -2.37 10.64
C GLN A 21 4.60 -3.35 9.67
N GLN A 22 3.77 -4.27 10.21
CA GLN A 22 3.07 -5.29 9.43
C GLN A 22 1.56 -5.06 9.44
N VAL A 23 1.00 -4.85 8.24
CA VAL A 23 -0.45 -4.85 8.00
C VAL A 23 -0.90 -6.30 7.73
N ASP A 24 -1.07 -7.04 8.82
CA ASP A 24 -1.39 -8.48 8.86
C ASP A 24 -2.88 -8.77 9.16
N SER A 25 -3.70 -7.73 9.14
CA SER A 25 -5.12 -7.80 9.53
C SER A 25 -5.88 -6.62 8.94
N LEU A 26 -7.20 -6.77 8.78
CA LEU A 26 -8.05 -5.72 8.23
C LEU A 26 -8.18 -4.52 9.18
N GLU A 27 -8.06 -4.77 10.48
CA GLU A 27 -8.13 -3.76 11.54
C GLU A 27 -6.94 -2.79 11.50
N LYS A 28 -5.78 -3.24 11.01
CA LYS A 28 -4.59 -2.40 10.81
C LYS A 28 -4.62 -1.61 9.49
N LEU A 29 -5.55 -1.91 8.58
CA LEU A 29 -5.62 -1.26 7.27
C LEU A 29 -6.29 0.12 7.37
N GLU A 30 -5.49 1.18 7.30
CA GLU A 30 -5.96 2.56 7.31
C GLU A 30 -5.31 3.36 6.18
N PHE A 31 -6.10 3.99 5.31
CA PHE A 31 -5.57 4.87 4.25
C PHE A 31 -5.08 6.19 4.83
N ILE A 32 -3.97 6.70 4.31
CA ILE A 32 -3.52 8.06 4.60
C ILE A 32 -4.63 9.06 4.18
N PRO A 33 -5.02 10.02 5.05
CA PRO A 33 -6.09 10.96 4.74
C PRO A 33 -5.89 11.68 3.39
N GLY A 34 -6.86 11.55 2.49
CA GLY A 34 -6.85 12.22 1.19
C GLY A 34 -6.02 11.54 0.11
N VAL A 35 -5.31 10.44 0.38
CA VAL A 35 -4.44 9.78 -0.60
C VAL A 35 -5.20 9.33 -1.85
N LEU A 36 -6.39 8.74 -1.68
CA LEU A 36 -7.20 8.25 -2.80
C LEU A 36 -7.65 9.41 -3.71
N PHE A 37 -7.97 10.56 -3.11
CA PHE A 37 -8.32 11.76 -3.85
C PHE A 37 -7.12 12.33 -4.62
N ALA A 38 -5.93 12.37 -4.00
CA ALA A 38 -4.71 12.81 -4.65
C ALA A 38 -4.34 11.91 -5.84
N LEU A 39 -4.39 10.58 -5.68
CA LEU A 39 -4.14 9.63 -6.76
C LEU A 39 -5.15 9.77 -7.90
N ALA A 40 -6.44 9.93 -7.56
CA ALA A 40 -7.49 10.14 -8.55
C ALA A 40 -7.26 11.42 -9.36
N ARG A 41 -6.79 12.51 -8.72
CA ARG A 41 -6.41 13.73 -9.43
C ARG A 41 -5.19 13.53 -10.31
N ILE A 42 -4.16 12.85 -9.81
CA ILE A 42 -2.96 12.55 -10.59
C ILE A 42 -3.33 11.81 -11.88
N VAL A 43 -4.12 10.73 -11.82
CA VAL A 43 -4.44 9.96 -13.04
C VAL A 43 -5.40 10.68 -14.00
N ARG A 44 -6.21 11.64 -13.53
CA ARG A 44 -7.16 12.41 -14.35
C ARG A 44 -6.53 13.65 -14.98
N GLU A 45 -5.69 14.34 -14.21
CA GLU A 45 -5.10 15.63 -14.59
C GLU A 45 -3.69 15.44 -15.19
N LEU A 46 -3.02 14.33 -14.88
CA LEU A 46 -1.65 14.02 -15.31
C LEU A 46 -1.62 12.66 -16.03
N ASP A 47 -0.83 12.57 -17.10
CA ASP A 47 -0.62 11.33 -17.85
C ASP A 47 0.50 10.50 -17.18
N PHE A 48 0.17 9.89 -16.03
CA PHE A 48 1.01 8.94 -15.27
C PHE A 48 0.33 7.57 -15.16
N THR A 49 1.13 6.51 -15.28
CA THR A 49 0.77 5.17 -14.82
C THR A 49 1.25 4.99 -13.40
N LEU A 50 0.35 4.63 -12.49
CA LEU A 50 0.71 4.33 -11.10
C LEU A 50 1.28 2.92 -11.01
N VAL A 51 2.41 2.77 -10.32
CA VAL A 51 3.02 1.47 -10.00
C VAL A 51 3.35 1.47 -8.52
N MET A 52 2.71 0.58 -7.76
CA MET A 52 3.06 0.38 -6.36
C MET A 52 4.29 -0.53 -6.28
N VAL A 53 5.25 -0.14 -5.44
CA VAL A 53 6.46 -0.91 -5.13
C VAL A 53 6.55 -0.95 -3.62
N THR A 54 6.67 -2.13 -3.03
CA THR A 54 6.70 -2.26 -1.58
C THR A 54 7.57 -3.44 -1.17
N ASN A 55 8.34 -3.23 -0.11
CA ASN A 55 9.07 -4.29 0.56
C ASN A 55 8.24 -4.75 1.75
N GLN A 56 8.00 -6.06 1.86
CA GLN A 56 7.22 -6.64 2.95
C GLN A 56 8.14 -7.56 3.74
N ASP A 57 8.82 -6.98 4.72
CA ASP A 57 9.84 -7.69 5.47
C ASP A 57 9.24 -8.84 6.27
N GLY A 58 9.85 -10.01 6.17
CA GLY A 58 9.36 -11.24 6.77
C GLY A 58 8.15 -11.90 6.08
N LEU A 59 7.62 -11.37 4.98
CA LEU A 59 6.50 -12.00 4.27
C LEU A 59 6.84 -13.45 3.86
N GLY A 60 5.97 -14.39 4.22
CA GLY A 60 6.15 -15.82 3.99
C GLY A 60 6.91 -16.55 5.10
N THR A 61 7.34 -15.84 6.15
CA THR A 61 7.90 -16.43 7.37
C THR A 61 6.83 -16.69 8.41
N SER A 62 7.18 -17.36 9.51
CA SER A 62 6.27 -17.56 10.65
C SER A 62 5.87 -16.27 11.35
N SER A 63 6.67 -15.20 11.26
CA SER A 63 6.34 -13.90 11.86
C SER A 63 5.42 -13.06 10.99
N PHE A 64 5.39 -13.29 9.67
CA PHE A 64 4.45 -12.63 8.76
C PHE A 64 3.97 -13.59 7.66
N PRO A 65 3.03 -14.49 7.99
CA PRO A 65 2.49 -15.45 7.04
C PRO A 65 1.77 -14.78 5.86
N GLU A 66 1.77 -15.44 4.69
CA GLU A 66 1.11 -14.90 3.50
C GLU A 66 -0.40 -14.73 3.67
N ASP A 67 -1.05 -15.65 4.38
CA ASP A 67 -2.51 -15.64 4.59
C ASP A 67 -2.99 -14.51 5.51
N THR A 68 -2.10 -13.91 6.31
CA THR A 68 -2.40 -12.70 7.09
C THR A 68 -2.16 -11.42 6.27
N PHE A 69 -1.20 -11.44 5.35
CA PHE A 69 -0.89 -10.33 4.45
C PHE A 69 -1.95 -10.12 3.35
N TRP A 70 -2.29 -11.18 2.61
CA TRP A 70 -3.08 -11.07 1.38
C TRP A 70 -4.47 -10.42 1.57
N PRO A 71 -5.23 -10.71 2.65
CA PRO A 71 -6.54 -10.10 2.85
C PRO A 71 -6.50 -8.58 2.93
N ALA A 72 -5.56 -8.01 3.71
CA ALA A 72 -5.42 -6.56 3.83
C ALA A 72 -4.90 -5.93 2.53
N HIS A 73 -3.91 -6.56 1.90
CA HIS A 73 -3.37 -6.10 0.62
C HIS A 73 -4.44 -6.04 -0.48
N GLN A 74 -5.26 -7.08 -0.61
CA GLN A 74 -6.32 -7.15 -1.61
C GLN A 74 -7.48 -6.19 -1.31
N LYS A 75 -7.77 -5.94 -0.04
CA LYS A 75 -8.83 -4.99 0.34
C LYS A 75 -8.46 -3.55 -0.01
N MET A 76 -7.16 -3.23 0.02
CA MET A 76 -6.62 -1.91 -0.30
C MET A 76 -6.63 -1.61 -1.82
N LEU A 77 -6.38 -2.63 -2.65
CA LEU A 77 -6.37 -2.53 -4.13
C LEU A 77 -7.78 -2.35 -4.72
#